data_AF-A0A4V2Q1P8-F1
#
_entry.id   AF-A0A4V2Q1P8-F1
#
_cell.length_a   1.000
_cell.length_b   1.000
_cell.length_c   1.000
_cell.angle_alpha   90.00
_cell.angle_beta   90.00
_cell.angle_gamma   90.00
#
_symmetry.space_group_name_H-M   'P 1'
#
loop_
_entity.id
_entity.type
_entity.pdbx_description
1 polymer ?
#
loop_
_entity_poly.entity_id
_entity_poly.type
_entity_poly.pdbx_seq_one_letter_code
_entity_poly.pdbx_strand_id
1 'polypeptide(L)'
;MKYNKKIHTTQNNNVTLEDVIISQNYADIIVPYLGDINIFLERYNAIYYQILNEIYAIIYIPLEQYYELLFTFAEFDINTIPTMFGPYSLDAIEDSGILDMHNHPFVPLRGRDVLIGLIDSGIDYRHPTFIYEDNTSKIVSIWDQTLTNGNSPMDFFYGSEYTNENINEALNSDDPLTIVPSVDETGHGTFLAGTAAGRYVAAEGFAGAAPDAEIIMVKLKRAKEYLLRDALIPEDNVVYQNTDIIQGLRYLVRKAMSLNKPLAICIGLGTNIGAHDGTSILEEFLTGVANYRTMAVVVASGNEADLGHHYEGNFPEGAIYQDVELNVAENEEGVIVQLWADTPDIYSIGIVSPMGEFLARFAPRIGQREEVELIIERSKVYVEYQLIEEKSGDEFIIVRIEDPTPGIWTIRVYGDVVVSYRYNMWIDREGWIRPATRFLSPSANTTVTIPSTSKVPITVGAYNHLDNSLFIGSGRGPTRDRRIKPELVAPGVNIIGPLPNNQYGIRTGTSIAAAQTAGASALLLEWSIVLGNEVNANTRTIKKTLMRGATRRGDITYPNNEWGYGALNVLNAFQILRGQL
;
A
#
# COMPACT_ATOMS: atom_id res chain seq x y z
N MET A 1 -4.24 -16.72 25.92
CA MET A 1 -3.57 -17.63 24.96
C MET A 1 -2.12 -17.17 24.84
N LYS A 2 -1.15 -18.07 25.01
CA LYS A 2 0.28 -17.73 24.96
C LYS A 2 0.68 -17.62 23.48
N TYR A 3 0.78 -16.40 22.96
CA TYR A 3 1.14 -16.14 21.58
C TYR A 3 2.66 -16.00 21.46
N ASN A 4 3.28 -16.80 20.59
CA ASN A 4 4.69 -16.77 20.18
C ASN A 4 5.65 -17.57 21.08
N LYS A 5 6.33 -18.53 20.47
CA LYS A 5 7.21 -19.49 21.15
C LYS A 5 8.44 -19.79 20.28
N LYS A 6 9.63 -19.81 20.90
CA LYS A 6 10.85 -20.37 20.31
C LYS A 6 10.70 -21.89 20.20
N ILE A 7 11.00 -22.48 19.04
CA ILE A 7 10.66 -23.90 18.79
C ILE A 7 11.91 -24.80 18.75
N HIS A 8 13.00 -24.40 18.09
CA HIS A 8 14.19 -25.23 17.96
C HIS A 8 15.39 -24.72 18.79
N THR A 9 15.92 -25.58 19.66
CA THR A 9 17.19 -25.40 20.39
C THR A 9 18.27 -26.32 19.83
N THR A 10 18.52 -26.26 18.52
CA THR A 10 19.62 -27.01 17.92
C THR A 10 20.47 -26.09 17.05
N GLN A 11 21.69 -25.84 17.55
CA GLN A 11 22.85 -25.21 16.91
C GLN A 11 22.73 -23.76 16.41
N ASN A 12 22.46 -22.82 17.33
CA ASN A 12 23.32 -21.64 17.54
C ASN A 12 22.79 -20.78 18.71
N ASN A 13 23.71 -20.33 19.56
CA ASN A 13 23.43 -19.59 20.80
C ASN A 13 22.81 -18.20 20.51
N ASN A 14 21.91 -17.74 21.39
CA ASN A 14 21.50 -16.33 21.60
C ASN A 14 20.70 -15.53 20.54
N VAL A 15 20.08 -16.13 19.50
CA VAL A 15 19.20 -15.35 18.59
C VAL A 15 17.81 -15.11 19.21
N THR A 16 17.37 -13.85 19.28
CA THR A 16 16.06 -13.40 19.77
C THR A 16 15.01 -13.32 18.65
N LEU A 17 13.73 -13.09 19.00
CA LEU A 17 12.68 -12.86 18.00
C LEU A 17 12.88 -11.52 17.26
N GLU A 18 13.33 -10.49 17.96
CA GLU A 18 13.68 -9.20 17.35
C GLU A 18 14.77 -9.37 16.29
N ASP A 19 15.82 -10.13 16.63
CA ASP A 19 16.93 -10.39 15.71
C ASP A 19 16.46 -11.02 14.39
N VAL A 20 15.53 -11.98 14.44
CA VAL A 20 15.05 -12.63 13.19
C VAL A 20 14.11 -11.74 12.38
N ILE A 21 13.39 -10.81 13.01
CA ILE A 21 12.50 -9.87 12.32
C ILE A 21 13.33 -8.82 11.57
N ILE A 22 14.43 -8.35 12.16
CA ILE A 22 15.22 -7.25 11.61
C ILE A 22 16.34 -7.76 10.69
N SER A 23 16.97 -8.88 11.01
CA SER A 23 18.14 -9.36 10.29
C SER A 23 17.82 -9.80 8.86
N GLN A 24 18.74 -9.49 7.94
CA GLN A 24 18.71 -9.93 6.53
C GLN A 24 19.02 -11.43 6.38
N ASN A 25 19.47 -12.11 7.44
CA ASN A 25 19.81 -13.53 7.41
C ASN A 25 18.59 -14.46 7.54
N TYR A 26 17.38 -13.90 7.66
CA TYR A 26 16.15 -14.66 7.84
C TYR A 26 15.07 -14.18 6.87
N ALA A 27 14.36 -15.12 6.26
CA ALA A 27 13.18 -14.85 5.44
C ALA A 27 11.90 -14.89 6.29
N ASP A 28 10.98 -13.99 5.96
CA ASP A 28 9.64 -13.94 6.52
C ASP A 28 8.71 -14.73 5.58
N ILE A 29 7.95 -15.67 6.12
CA ILE A 29 7.03 -16.53 5.36
C ILE A 29 5.66 -16.45 6.00
N ILE A 30 4.63 -16.07 5.23
CA ILE A 30 3.25 -15.97 5.70
C ILE A 30 2.56 -17.30 5.46
N VAL A 31 2.08 -17.95 6.52
CA VAL A 31 1.40 -19.25 6.40
C VAL A 31 -0.06 -19.15 6.82
N PRO A 32 -1.00 -19.72 6.02
CA PRO A 32 -2.36 -19.92 6.45
C PRO A 32 -2.39 -21.07 7.45
N TYR A 33 -2.72 -20.77 8.71
CA TYR A 33 -2.88 -21.78 9.76
C TYR A 33 -4.31 -21.76 10.28
N LEU A 34 -4.89 -22.94 10.48
CA LEU A 34 -6.13 -23.09 11.24
C LEU A 34 -5.92 -24.25 12.21
N GLY A 35 -5.70 -23.92 13.48
CA GLY A 35 -5.37 -24.90 14.50
C GLY A 35 -3.87 -25.02 14.76
N ASP A 36 -3.27 -26.18 14.44
CA ASP A 36 -1.90 -26.50 14.86
C ASP A 36 -0.83 -25.95 13.90
N ILE A 37 -0.23 -24.82 14.27
CA ILE A 37 0.86 -24.19 13.53
C ILE A 37 2.13 -25.07 13.46
N ASN A 38 2.30 -26.07 14.34
CA ASN A 38 3.48 -26.93 14.34
C ASN A 38 3.73 -27.65 13.01
N ILE A 39 2.67 -27.93 12.23
CA ILE A 39 2.79 -28.52 10.89
C ILE A 39 3.69 -27.66 9.99
N PHE A 40 3.48 -26.34 9.99
CA PHE A 40 4.28 -25.42 9.19
C PHE A 40 5.67 -25.20 9.79
N LEU A 41 5.77 -25.16 11.12
CA LEU A 41 7.04 -24.97 11.80
C LEU A 41 8.00 -26.14 11.54
N GLU A 42 7.49 -27.36 11.57
CA GLU A 42 8.27 -28.56 11.25
C GLU A 42 8.58 -28.64 9.75
N ARG A 43 7.59 -28.38 8.88
CA ARG A 43 7.77 -28.39 7.41
C ARG A 43 8.87 -27.43 6.97
N TYR A 44 8.84 -26.21 7.49
CA TYR A 44 9.77 -25.14 7.12
C TYR A 44 10.96 -25.01 8.08
N ASN A 45 11.11 -25.91 9.07
CA ASN A 45 12.12 -25.84 10.13
C ASN A 45 12.25 -24.42 10.74
N ALA A 46 11.11 -23.78 10.99
CA ALA A 46 11.06 -22.39 11.40
C ALA A 46 11.62 -22.17 12.81
N ILE A 47 12.38 -21.10 12.98
CA ILE A 47 13.04 -20.78 14.26
C ILE A 47 12.04 -20.12 15.21
N TYR A 48 11.24 -19.20 14.65
CA TYR A 48 10.23 -18.43 15.36
C TYR A 48 8.97 -18.26 14.52
N TYR A 49 7.90 -17.83 15.18
CA TYR A 49 6.69 -17.36 14.51
C TYR A 49 6.04 -16.18 15.26
N GLN A 50 5.24 -15.42 14.54
CA GLN A 50 4.35 -14.39 15.05
C GLN A 50 2.94 -14.59 14.51
N ILE A 51 1.97 -14.71 15.40
CA ILE A 51 0.56 -14.80 15.02
C ILE A 51 0.04 -13.41 14.62
N LEU A 52 -0.51 -13.31 13.40
CA LEU A 52 -1.15 -12.09 12.89
C LEU A 52 -2.62 -12.03 13.29
N ASN A 53 -3.35 -13.11 13.05
CA ASN A 53 -4.75 -13.33 13.44
C ASN A 53 -5.02 -14.85 13.54
N GLU A 54 -6.29 -15.26 13.68
CA GLU A 54 -6.68 -16.68 13.79
C GLU A 54 -6.44 -17.53 12.53
N ILE A 55 -6.06 -16.90 11.41
CA ILE A 55 -5.90 -17.53 10.08
C ILE A 55 -4.45 -17.46 9.59
N TYR A 56 -3.69 -16.42 9.95
CA TYR A 56 -2.36 -16.17 9.41
C TYR A 56 -1.32 -15.98 10.50
N ALA A 57 -0.14 -16.55 10.26
CA ALA A 57 1.06 -16.31 11.05
C ALA A 57 2.25 -16.04 10.12
N ILE A 58 3.22 -15.30 10.62
CA ILE A 58 4.54 -15.18 10.01
C ILE A 58 5.43 -16.21 10.68
N ILE A 59 6.12 -17.04 9.91
CA ILE A 59 7.21 -17.89 10.38
C ILE A 59 8.53 -17.34 9.85
N TYR A 60 9.60 -17.53 10.62
CA TYR A 60 10.93 -17.04 10.30
C TYR A 60 11.88 -18.20 10.07
N ILE A 61 12.47 -18.24 8.88
CA ILE A 61 13.39 -19.31 8.46
C ILE A 61 14.75 -18.72 8.09
N PRO A 62 15.87 -19.46 8.29
CA PRO A 62 17.17 -19.05 7.75
C PRO A 62 17.10 -18.79 6.24
N LEU A 63 17.80 -17.76 5.78
CA LEU A 63 17.77 -17.37 4.37
C LEU A 63 18.33 -18.46 3.44
N GLU A 64 19.35 -19.21 3.87
CA GLU A 64 19.86 -20.37 3.11
C GLU A 64 18.76 -21.41 2.87
N GLN A 65 17.98 -21.70 3.91
CA GLN A 65 16.88 -22.66 3.84
C GLN A 65 15.74 -22.15 2.94
N TYR A 66 15.45 -20.85 2.95
CA TYR A 66 14.50 -20.24 2.02
C TYR A 66 14.87 -20.54 0.56
N TYR A 67 16.13 -20.34 0.19
CA TYR A 67 16.59 -20.65 -1.17
C TYR A 67 16.55 -22.15 -1.47
N GLU A 68 16.94 -23.01 -0.54
CA GLU A 68 16.80 -24.47 -0.72
C GLU A 68 15.34 -24.85 -1.02
N LEU A 69 14.38 -24.31 -0.28
CA LEU A 69 12.97 -24.59 -0.49
C LEU A 69 12.46 -24.07 -1.84
N LEU A 70 12.83 -22.85 -2.23
CA LEU A 70 12.48 -22.26 -3.53
C LEU A 70 12.95 -23.11 -4.72
N PHE A 71 14.10 -23.77 -4.62
CA PHE A 71 14.65 -24.60 -5.70
C PHE A 71 14.11 -26.03 -5.68
N THR A 72 13.82 -26.59 -4.49
CA THR A 72 13.58 -28.03 -4.34
C THR A 72 12.10 -28.39 -4.33
N PHE A 73 11.23 -27.46 -3.94
CA PHE A 73 9.81 -27.67 -3.84
C PHE A 73 9.08 -26.49 -4.47
N ALA A 74 8.12 -26.75 -5.37
CA ALA A 74 7.16 -25.74 -5.82
C ALA A 74 6.18 -25.41 -4.66
N GLU A 75 6.73 -24.94 -3.53
CA GLU A 75 6.10 -24.92 -2.22
C GLU A 75 5.58 -23.55 -1.79
N PHE A 76 5.99 -22.49 -2.49
CA PHE A 76 5.57 -21.12 -2.18
C PHE A 76 4.54 -20.66 -3.21
N ASP A 77 3.32 -20.41 -2.72
CA ASP A 77 2.36 -19.58 -3.41
C ASP A 77 2.82 -18.11 -3.34
N ILE A 78 2.40 -17.27 -4.28
CA ILE A 78 2.79 -15.85 -4.31
C ILE A 78 2.43 -15.11 -3.01
N ASN A 79 1.41 -15.57 -2.28
CA ASN A 79 0.99 -14.95 -1.02
C ASN A 79 1.78 -15.45 0.20
N THR A 80 2.56 -16.52 0.05
CA THR A 80 3.40 -17.03 1.14
C THR A 80 4.62 -16.13 1.34
N ILE A 81 5.10 -15.48 0.28
CA ILE A 81 6.19 -14.50 0.34
C ILE A 81 5.60 -13.11 0.60
N PRO A 82 6.16 -12.31 1.51
CA PRO A 82 5.70 -10.94 1.76
C PRO A 82 5.67 -10.09 0.49
N THR A 83 4.51 -9.52 0.21
CA THR A 83 4.33 -8.57 -0.90
C THR A 83 4.94 -7.21 -0.52
N MET A 84 5.56 -6.54 -1.50
CA MET A 84 6.20 -5.24 -1.32
C MET A 84 5.30 -4.06 -1.71
N PHE A 85 5.49 -2.93 -1.04
CA PHE A 85 4.71 -1.70 -1.18
C PHE A 85 5.62 -0.48 -1.20
N GLY A 86 5.28 0.51 -2.02
CA GLY A 86 6.01 1.78 -2.11
C GLY A 86 5.10 2.99 -1.82
N PRO A 87 5.64 4.09 -1.29
CA PRO A 87 4.91 5.34 -1.15
C PRO A 87 4.69 6.02 -2.50
N TYR A 88 3.61 6.78 -2.62
CA TYR A 88 3.33 7.62 -3.79
C TYR A 88 3.81 9.05 -3.56
N SER A 89 4.46 9.68 -4.54
CA SER A 89 4.77 11.12 -4.50
C SER A 89 5.86 11.47 -3.48
N LEU A 90 7.01 10.82 -3.61
CA LEU A 90 8.18 11.07 -2.78
C LEU A 90 8.81 12.45 -3.03
N ASP A 91 8.67 12.97 -4.25
CA ASP A 91 9.30 14.23 -4.66
C ASP A 91 8.46 15.45 -4.29
N ALA A 92 9.14 16.48 -3.78
CA ALA A 92 8.57 17.81 -3.60
C ALA A 92 8.79 18.65 -4.86
N ILE A 93 7.79 19.45 -5.22
CA ILE A 93 7.87 20.43 -6.31
C ILE A 93 8.29 21.77 -5.69
N GLU A 94 9.36 22.37 -6.21
CA GLU A 94 9.74 23.75 -5.90
C GLU A 94 8.87 24.72 -6.70
N ASP A 95 7.69 25.08 -6.18
CA ASP A 95 7.00 26.28 -6.64
C ASP A 95 6.12 26.84 -5.52
N SER A 96 6.21 28.13 -5.22
CA SER A 96 5.49 28.77 -4.13
C SER A 96 4.25 29.50 -4.66
N GLY A 97 3.14 28.76 -4.78
CA GLY A 97 1.80 29.31 -4.94
C GLY A 97 0.94 28.94 -3.74
N ILE A 98 0.75 29.88 -2.81
CA ILE A 98 0.09 29.65 -1.52
C ILE A 98 -1.43 29.53 -1.71
N LEU A 99 -2.04 28.48 -1.15
CA LEU A 99 -3.48 28.37 -1.00
C LEU A 99 -3.88 28.07 0.44
N ASP A 100 -4.86 28.84 0.89
CA ASP A 100 -5.53 28.68 2.18
C ASP A 100 -6.33 27.38 2.20
N MET A 101 -5.85 26.41 2.96
CA MET A 101 -6.69 25.32 3.42
C MET A 101 -7.41 25.82 4.68
N HIS A 102 -8.73 26.00 4.59
CA HIS A 102 -9.71 26.45 5.61
C HIS A 102 -10.28 27.86 5.44
N ASN A 103 -11.41 27.95 4.75
CA ASN A 103 -12.43 28.97 4.96
C ASN A 103 -13.84 28.36 4.79
N HIS A 104 -14.21 27.42 5.69
CA HIS A 104 -15.61 26.96 5.77
C HIS A 104 -16.23 27.29 7.14
N PRO A 105 -16.93 28.43 7.26
CA PRO A 105 -17.43 28.96 8.54
C PRO A 105 -18.64 28.21 9.14
N PHE A 106 -19.01 27.03 8.66
CA PHE A 106 -20.31 26.41 8.97
C PHE A 106 -20.27 24.99 9.54
N VAL A 107 -19.10 24.36 9.71
CA VAL A 107 -18.98 23.07 10.41
C VAL A 107 -18.06 23.27 11.62
N PRO A 108 -18.57 23.23 12.86
CA PRO A 108 -17.76 23.44 14.07
C PRO A 108 -16.85 22.23 14.41
N LEU A 109 -16.86 21.19 13.59
CA LEU A 109 -16.08 19.97 13.77
C LEU A 109 -14.66 20.19 13.27
N ARG A 110 -13.69 19.77 14.07
CA ARG A 110 -12.26 19.96 13.80
C ARG A 110 -11.45 18.67 14.03
N GLY A 111 -12.12 17.58 14.39
CA GLY A 111 -11.52 16.27 14.68
C GLY A 111 -11.27 16.02 16.17
N ARG A 112 -11.94 16.74 17.07
CA ARG A 112 -11.70 16.61 18.52
C ARG A 112 -12.01 15.20 19.01
N ASP A 113 -11.15 14.67 19.87
CA ASP A 113 -11.21 13.31 20.40
C ASP A 113 -11.26 12.20 19.34
N VAL A 114 -10.67 12.48 18.16
CA VAL A 114 -10.47 11.48 17.10
C VAL A 114 -8.98 11.32 16.83
N LEU A 115 -8.55 10.07 16.65
CA LEU A 115 -7.20 9.72 16.26
C LEU A 115 -7.10 9.63 14.74
N ILE A 116 -6.00 10.11 14.17
CA ILE A 116 -5.56 9.79 12.81
C ILE A 116 -4.30 8.94 12.90
N GLY A 117 -4.40 7.70 12.44
CA GLY A 117 -3.30 6.75 12.35
C GLY A 117 -2.67 6.76 10.96
N LEU A 118 -1.36 6.88 10.89
CA LEU A 118 -0.59 6.80 9.64
C LEU A 118 0.39 5.63 9.71
N ILE A 119 0.53 4.91 8.59
CA ILE A 119 1.53 3.87 8.41
C ILE A 119 2.37 4.27 7.20
N ASP A 120 3.57 4.80 7.46
CA ASP A 120 4.35 5.51 6.44
C ASP A 120 5.85 5.60 6.81
N SER A 121 6.58 6.60 6.30
CA SER A 121 8.02 6.82 6.52
C SER A 121 8.39 7.42 7.88
N GLY A 122 7.40 7.80 8.70
CA GLY A 122 7.60 8.45 9.98
C GLY A 122 7.08 9.89 10.01
N ILE A 123 7.44 10.63 11.05
CA ILE A 123 7.00 12.01 11.25
C ILE A 123 8.10 12.85 11.91
N ASP A 124 8.36 14.04 11.39
CA ASP A 124 9.16 15.04 12.11
C ASP A 124 8.33 15.66 13.23
N TYR A 125 8.34 15.03 14.40
CA TYR A 125 7.54 15.45 15.57
C TYR A 125 7.90 16.85 16.09
N ARG A 126 9.06 17.38 15.69
CA ARG A 126 9.56 18.71 16.08
C ARG A 126 8.97 19.82 15.21
N HIS A 127 8.24 19.46 14.15
CA HIS A 127 7.64 20.44 13.26
C HIS A 127 6.52 21.22 13.97
N PRO A 128 6.49 22.57 13.93
CA PRO A 128 5.49 23.40 14.63
C PRO A 128 4.03 23.05 14.34
N THR A 129 3.75 22.53 13.14
CA THR A 129 2.44 22.01 12.72
C THR A 129 1.86 20.94 13.67
N PHE A 130 2.72 20.22 14.39
CA PHE A 130 2.35 19.14 15.31
C PHE A 130 2.51 19.53 16.79
N ILE A 131 2.80 20.79 17.09
CA ILE A 131 3.03 21.28 18.45
C ILE A 131 1.88 22.23 18.83
N TYR A 132 1.29 22.00 20.00
CA TYR A 132 0.28 22.85 20.61
C TYR A 132 0.87 24.17 21.12
N GLU A 133 0.01 25.16 21.39
CA GLU A 133 0.44 26.47 21.88
C GLU A 133 1.13 26.43 23.25
N ASP A 134 0.88 25.38 24.03
CA ASP A 134 1.53 25.10 25.32
C ASP A 134 2.85 24.30 25.20
N ASN A 135 3.38 24.18 23.98
CA ASN A 135 4.57 23.40 23.63
C ASN A 135 4.45 21.88 23.83
N THR A 136 3.22 21.36 23.95
CA THR A 136 2.98 19.90 23.98
C THR A 136 2.72 19.35 22.58
N SER A 137 2.97 18.06 22.39
CA SER A 137 2.81 17.38 21.12
C SER A 137 1.36 16.97 20.88
N LYS A 138 0.90 17.12 19.64
CA LYS A 138 -0.34 16.53 19.10
C LYS A 138 -0.21 15.02 18.84
N ILE A 139 1.02 14.52 18.75
CA ILE A 139 1.30 13.13 18.41
C ILE A 139 1.19 12.31 19.69
N VAL A 140 0.22 11.41 19.72
CA VAL A 140 -0.06 10.53 20.86
C VAL A 140 1.03 9.48 21.02
N SER A 141 1.48 8.92 19.91
CA SER A 141 2.59 7.98 19.89
C SER A 141 3.22 7.84 18.51
N ILE A 142 4.51 7.48 18.52
CA ILE A 142 5.28 7.08 17.35
C ILE A 142 5.77 5.67 17.61
N TRP A 143 5.47 4.73 16.71
CA TRP A 143 6.16 3.44 16.67
C TRP A 143 7.13 3.42 15.50
N ASP A 144 8.42 3.39 15.81
CA ASP A 144 9.49 3.30 14.82
C ASP A 144 9.98 1.86 14.71
N GLN A 145 9.61 1.18 13.62
CA GLN A 145 9.97 -0.21 13.35
C GLN A 145 11.45 -0.39 13.00
N THR A 146 12.20 0.68 12.72
CA THR A 146 13.62 0.61 12.33
C THR A 146 14.57 0.51 13.52
N LEU A 147 14.10 0.83 14.73
CA LEU A 147 14.95 0.94 15.92
C LEU A 147 15.00 -0.38 16.70
N THR A 148 16.21 -0.87 16.98
CA THR A 148 16.47 -2.19 17.59
C THR A 148 16.88 -2.14 19.07
N ASN A 149 16.95 -0.94 19.67
CA ASN A 149 17.52 -0.73 21.01
C ASN A 149 16.56 -0.05 21.99
N GLY A 150 15.28 0.11 21.63
CA GLY A 150 14.28 0.75 22.48
C GLY A 150 13.21 -0.23 22.96
N ASN A 151 12.16 0.33 23.57
CA ASN A 151 11.07 -0.48 24.10
C ASN A 151 10.04 -0.73 23.01
N SER A 152 9.97 -1.97 22.51
CA SER A 152 8.90 -2.35 21.59
C SER A 152 7.53 -2.16 22.24
N PRO A 153 6.51 -1.77 21.46
CA PRO A 153 5.16 -1.64 22.00
C PRO A 153 4.66 -2.97 22.59
N MET A 154 3.80 -2.90 23.60
CA MET A 154 3.26 -4.09 24.25
C MET A 154 2.67 -5.07 23.23
N ASP A 155 3.03 -6.36 23.35
CA ASP A 155 2.67 -7.46 22.44
C ASP A 155 3.26 -7.37 21.02
N PHE A 156 4.27 -6.51 20.80
CA PHE A 156 5.14 -6.47 19.62
C PHE A 156 6.59 -6.77 20.04
N PHE A 157 7.41 -7.22 19.10
CA PHE A 157 8.72 -7.83 19.38
C PHE A 157 9.88 -7.17 18.64
N TYR A 158 9.68 -5.96 18.13
CA TYR A 158 10.68 -5.18 17.40
C TYR A 158 10.25 -3.72 17.32
N GLY A 159 11.20 -2.85 16.97
CA GLY A 159 10.95 -1.42 16.90
C GLY A 159 10.88 -0.79 18.29
N SER A 160 10.70 0.52 18.32
CA SER A 160 10.62 1.30 19.55
C SER A 160 9.38 2.20 19.55
N GLU A 161 8.61 2.16 20.63
CA GLU A 161 7.48 3.05 20.86
C GLU A 161 7.90 4.26 21.69
N TYR A 162 7.48 5.45 21.24
CA TYR A 162 7.59 6.70 21.97
C TYR A 162 6.20 7.26 22.22
N THR A 163 5.86 7.45 23.49
CA THR A 163 4.56 8.03 23.88
C THR A 163 4.59 9.55 23.80
N ASN A 164 3.42 10.18 23.93
CA ASN A 164 3.30 11.64 24.01
C ASN A 164 4.21 12.23 25.10
N GLU A 165 4.35 11.55 26.24
CA GLU A 165 5.24 11.97 27.31
C GLU A 165 6.70 11.99 26.87
N ASN A 166 7.17 10.94 26.17
CA ASN A 166 8.54 10.92 25.63
C ASN A 166 8.76 12.03 24.59
N ILE A 167 7.76 12.28 23.75
CA ILE A 167 7.83 13.32 22.72
C ILE A 167 7.88 14.70 23.38
N ASN A 168 7.06 14.96 24.40
CA ASN A 168 7.08 16.22 25.14
C ASN A 168 8.40 16.41 25.90
N GLU A 169 8.97 15.34 26.45
CA GLU A 169 10.29 15.37 27.06
C GLU A 169 11.36 15.75 26.02
N ALA A 170 11.31 15.15 24.83
CA ALA A 170 12.19 15.47 23.72
C ALA A 170 12.05 16.92 23.24
N LEU A 171 10.82 17.43 23.10
CA LEU A 171 10.55 18.81 22.68
C LEU A 171 11.07 19.87 23.66
N ASN A 172 11.27 19.52 24.93
CA ASN A 172 11.84 20.42 25.95
C ASN A 172 13.35 20.21 26.16
N SER A 173 13.98 19.29 25.41
CA SER A 173 15.41 19.02 25.45
C SER A 173 16.18 19.85 24.42
N ASP A 174 17.42 20.22 24.74
CA ASP A 174 18.34 20.83 23.78
C ASP A 174 18.79 19.83 22.70
N ASP A 175 18.65 18.52 22.95
CA ASP A 175 18.94 17.45 21.99
C ASP A 175 17.79 16.43 21.93
N PRO A 176 16.68 16.76 21.24
CA PRO A 176 15.46 15.93 21.22
C PRO A 176 15.70 14.50 20.71
N LEU A 177 16.65 14.31 19.78
CA LEU A 177 16.91 13.02 19.13
C LEU A 177 17.62 12.02 20.04
N THR A 178 18.19 12.46 21.16
CA THR A 178 18.71 11.53 22.18
C THR A 178 17.60 10.82 22.95
N ILE A 179 16.41 11.43 23.02
CA ILE A 179 15.24 10.91 23.73
C ILE A 179 14.32 10.19 22.74
N VAL A 180 13.98 10.85 21.64
CA VAL A 180 13.18 10.29 20.55
C VAL A 180 14.00 10.36 19.25
N PRO A 181 14.82 9.34 18.94
CA PRO A 181 15.69 9.29 17.76
C PRO A 181 14.96 9.05 16.43
N SER A 182 13.62 8.96 16.44
CA SER A 182 12.84 8.76 15.22
C SER A 182 12.83 10.02 14.37
N VAL A 183 13.17 9.85 13.08
CA VAL A 183 13.18 10.90 12.06
C VAL A 183 12.43 10.41 10.83
N ASP A 184 11.89 11.32 10.03
CA ASP A 184 11.31 11.01 8.72
C ASP A 184 12.30 11.39 7.62
N GLU A 185 12.97 10.39 7.03
CA GLU A 185 14.02 10.61 6.05
C GLU A 185 13.49 11.03 4.68
N THR A 186 12.26 10.65 4.33
CA THR A 186 11.67 10.96 3.01
C THR A 186 10.76 12.18 3.06
N GLY A 187 10.28 12.55 4.25
CA GLY A 187 9.29 13.61 4.45
C GLY A 187 7.87 13.23 4.03
N HIS A 188 7.64 12.03 3.50
CA HIS A 188 6.34 11.62 2.99
C HIS A 188 5.33 11.49 4.15
N GLY A 189 5.66 10.75 5.21
CA GLY A 189 4.78 10.60 6.37
C GLY A 189 4.50 11.91 7.11
N THR A 190 5.51 12.79 7.23
CA THR A 190 5.35 14.16 7.76
C THR A 190 4.33 14.95 6.95
N PHE A 191 4.44 14.91 5.62
CA PHE A 191 3.55 15.61 4.71
C PHE A 191 2.11 15.09 4.81
N LEU A 192 1.92 13.78 4.85
CA LEU A 192 0.60 13.15 4.99
C LEU A 192 -0.03 13.48 6.35
N ALA A 193 0.74 13.40 7.44
CA ALA A 193 0.27 13.72 8.77
C ALA A 193 -0.16 15.19 8.88
N GLY A 194 0.61 16.10 8.27
CA GLY A 194 0.28 17.51 8.16
C GLY A 194 -1.02 17.71 7.38
N THR A 195 -1.13 17.12 6.20
CA THR A 195 -2.31 17.25 5.34
C THR A 195 -3.58 16.73 6.03
N ALA A 196 -3.47 15.65 6.81
CA ALA A 196 -4.61 15.07 7.51
C ALA A 196 -4.99 15.84 8.78
N ALA A 197 -4.03 16.20 9.64
CA ALA A 197 -4.29 16.70 11.00
C ALA A 197 -3.40 17.87 11.45
N GLY A 198 -2.64 18.49 10.55
CA GLY A 198 -1.77 19.61 10.89
C GLY A 198 -2.54 20.79 11.49
N ARG A 199 -1.96 21.40 12.53
CA ARG A 199 -2.54 22.60 13.14
C ARG A 199 -2.45 23.78 12.18
N TYR A 200 -3.27 24.80 12.45
CA TYR A 200 -3.22 26.04 11.70
C TYR A 200 -1.93 26.80 11.97
N VAL A 201 -1.19 27.12 10.91
CA VAL A 201 0.05 27.91 10.96
C VAL A 201 -0.17 29.16 10.11
N ALA A 202 -0.45 30.28 10.79
CA ALA A 202 -0.85 31.53 10.16
C ALA A 202 0.16 32.09 9.16
N ALA A 203 1.46 31.90 9.40
CA ALA A 203 2.53 32.38 8.52
C ALA A 203 2.49 31.73 7.13
N GLU A 204 1.99 30.49 7.04
CA GLU A 204 2.01 29.66 5.83
C GLU A 204 0.62 29.49 5.21
N GLY A 205 -0.44 30.03 5.83
CA GLY A 205 -1.83 29.82 5.38
C GLY A 205 -2.26 28.35 5.43
N PHE A 206 -1.56 27.52 6.21
CA PHE A 206 -1.73 26.07 6.20
C PHE A 206 -2.55 25.57 7.39
N ALA A 207 -3.44 24.60 7.14
CA ALA A 207 -4.02 23.72 8.16
C ALA A 207 -4.40 22.38 7.55
N GLY A 208 -4.27 21.30 8.30
CA GLY A 208 -4.70 19.96 7.87
C GLY A 208 -6.22 19.80 7.86
N ALA A 209 -6.75 18.74 7.26
CA ALA A 209 -8.20 18.55 7.10
C ALA A 209 -8.97 18.43 8.44
N ALA A 210 -8.34 17.88 9.49
CA ALA A 210 -8.86 17.80 10.85
C ALA A 210 -7.86 18.40 11.87
N PRO A 211 -7.79 19.75 12.00
CA PRO A 211 -6.74 20.44 12.78
C PRO A 211 -6.77 20.22 14.30
N ASP A 212 -7.80 19.58 14.86
CA ASP A 212 -7.91 19.27 16.29
C ASP A 212 -7.82 17.74 16.55
N ALA A 213 -7.66 16.92 15.49
CA ALA A 213 -7.41 15.47 15.65
C ALA A 213 -5.98 15.20 16.11
N GLU A 214 -5.81 14.14 16.89
CA GLU A 214 -4.50 13.70 17.40
C GLU A 214 -3.90 12.62 16.49
N ILE A 215 -2.57 12.47 16.49
CA ILE A 215 -1.87 11.62 15.51
C ILE A 215 -1.25 10.40 16.20
N ILE A 216 -1.36 9.24 15.57
CA ILE A 216 -0.51 8.08 15.85
C ILE A 216 0.28 7.76 14.59
N MET A 217 1.60 7.71 14.68
CA MET A 217 2.48 7.41 13.54
C MET A 217 3.12 6.04 13.70
N VAL A 218 3.10 5.25 12.63
CA VAL A 218 3.95 4.06 12.48
C VAL A 218 4.95 4.34 11.37
N LYS A 219 6.23 4.46 11.75
CA LYS A 219 7.33 4.46 10.79
C LYS A 219 7.69 3.03 10.44
N LEU A 220 7.51 2.69 9.16
CA LEU A 220 7.80 1.36 8.64
C LEU A 220 9.31 1.14 8.48
N LYS A 221 9.75 -0.07 8.79
CA LYS A 221 11.08 -0.53 8.37
C LYS A 221 11.08 -0.92 6.90
N ARG A 222 12.23 -0.78 6.24
CA ARG A 222 12.40 -1.21 4.85
C ARG A 222 12.17 -2.72 4.72
N ALA A 223 11.66 -3.14 3.56
CA ALA A 223 11.59 -4.54 3.18
C ALA A 223 12.98 -5.18 3.24
N LYS A 224 13.02 -6.48 3.56
CA LYS A 224 14.28 -7.22 3.60
C LYS A 224 14.90 -7.34 2.21
N GLU A 225 16.23 -7.31 2.14
CA GLU A 225 17.01 -7.27 0.90
C GLU A 225 16.71 -8.46 -0.02
N TYR A 226 16.43 -9.64 0.55
CA TYR A 226 16.08 -10.82 -0.23
C TYR A 226 14.79 -10.61 -1.05
N LEU A 227 13.81 -9.87 -0.52
CA LEU A 227 12.57 -9.58 -1.24
C LEU A 227 12.83 -8.65 -2.42
N LEU A 228 13.67 -7.62 -2.21
CA LEU A 228 14.07 -6.70 -3.28
C LEU A 228 14.78 -7.43 -4.40
N ARG A 229 15.71 -8.34 -4.05
CA ARG A 229 16.43 -9.17 -5.02
C ARG A 229 15.50 -10.10 -5.80
N ASP A 230 14.59 -10.79 -5.11
CA ASP A 230 13.67 -11.73 -5.76
C ASP A 230 12.73 -11.00 -6.72
N ALA A 231 12.30 -9.79 -6.37
CA ALA A 231 11.46 -8.94 -7.22
C ALA A 231 12.23 -8.01 -8.18
N LEU A 232 13.57 -8.09 -8.22
CA LEU A 232 14.40 -7.27 -9.11
C LEU A 232 14.22 -5.75 -8.91
N ILE A 233 13.99 -5.33 -7.66
CA ILE A 233 13.84 -3.92 -7.30
C ILE A 233 15.19 -3.38 -6.79
N PRO A 234 15.70 -2.24 -7.29
CA PRO A 234 16.93 -1.63 -6.79
C PRO A 234 16.90 -1.36 -5.28
N GLU A 235 17.98 -1.71 -4.58
CA GLU A 235 18.05 -1.64 -3.11
C GLU A 235 17.86 -0.23 -2.55
N ASP A 236 18.23 0.81 -3.30
CA ASP A 236 18.12 2.21 -2.88
C ASP A 236 16.67 2.70 -2.77
N ASN A 237 15.72 2.03 -3.44
CA ASN A 237 14.31 2.42 -3.47
C ASN A 237 13.60 2.22 -2.13
N VAL A 238 12.77 3.20 -1.75
CA VAL A 238 11.94 3.08 -0.54
C VAL A 238 10.85 2.04 -0.75
N VAL A 239 11.03 0.88 -0.12
CA VAL A 239 10.13 -0.27 -0.22
C VAL A 239 9.84 -0.81 1.18
N TYR A 240 8.58 -1.14 1.41
CA TYR A 240 8.06 -1.73 2.64
C TYR A 240 7.45 -3.11 2.34
N GLN A 241 7.29 -3.96 3.36
CA GLN A 241 6.69 -5.29 3.22
C GLN A 241 5.33 -5.37 3.94
N ASN A 242 4.40 -6.18 3.40
CA ASN A 242 3.04 -6.28 3.93
C ASN A 242 2.97 -6.77 5.39
N THR A 243 3.91 -7.60 5.84
CA THR A 243 3.99 -8.09 7.20
C THR A 243 4.13 -6.94 8.19
N ASP A 244 5.01 -5.98 7.91
CA ASP A 244 5.24 -4.79 8.73
C ASP A 244 4.07 -3.80 8.69
N ILE A 245 3.41 -3.67 7.53
CA ILE A 245 2.19 -2.86 7.36
C ILE A 245 1.05 -3.46 8.20
N ILE A 246 0.86 -4.78 8.17
CA ILE A 246 -0.15 -5.48 8.98
C ILE A 246 0.13 -5.29 10.47
N GLN A 247 1.40 -5.36 10.89
CA GLN A 247 1.77 -5.10 12.27
C GLN A 247 1.47 -3.64 12.66
N GLY A 248 1.79 -2.68 11.79
CA GLY A 248 1.41 -1.27 11.94
C GLY A 248 -0.10 -1.08 12.14
N LEU A 249 -0.90 -1.74 11.31
CA LEU A 249 -2.35 -1.72 11.41
C LEU A 249 -2.86 -2.26 12.75
N ARG A 250 -2.29 -3.39 13.22
CA ARG A 250 -2.61 -3.96 14.54
C ARG A 250 -2.25 -3.01 15.67
N TYR A 251 -1.12 -2.33 15.58
CA TYR A 251 -0.68 -1.35 16.56
C TYR A 251 -1.66 -0.17 16.65
N LEU A 252 -2.02 0.42 15.51
CA LEU A 252 -2.98 1.53 15.46
C LEU A 252 -4.33 1.17 16.10
N VAL A 253 -4.88 0.00 15.74
CA VAL A 253 -6.15 -0.48 16.29
C VAL A 253 -6.05 -0.68 17.81
N ARG A 254 -4.98 -1.33 18.29
CA ARG A 254 -4.77 -1.55 19.73
C ARG A 254 -4.61 -0.25 20.49
N LYS A 255 -3.86 0.71 19.95
CA LYS A 255 -3.66 2.03 20.58
C LYS A 255 -4.99 2.77 20.68
N ALA A 256 -5.77 2.83 19.60
CA ALA A 256 -7.10 3.44 19.60
C ALA A 256 -8.05 2.77 20.62
N MET A 257 -8.04 1.43 20.70
CA MET A 257 -8.81 0.70 21.71
C MET A 257 -8.37 1.04 23.14
N SER A 258 -7.06 1.12 23.39
CA SER A 258 -6.53 1.44 24.74
C SER A 258 -6.89 2.86 25.20
N LEU A 259 -7.02 3.79 24.25
CA LEU A 259 -7.40 5.18 24.50
C LEU A 259 -8.91 5.41 24.45
N ASN A 260 -9.68 4.40 24.02
CA ASN A 260 -11.13 4.49 23.79
C ASN A 260 -11.53 5.66 22.87
N LYS A 261 -10.75 5.89 21.80
CA LYS A 261 -11.02 6.94 20.81
C LYS A 261 -11.28 6.35 19.41
N PRO A 262 -12.18 6.94 18.61
CA PRO A 262 -12.33 6.59 17.20
C PRO A 262 -11.04 6.86 16.41
N LEU A 263 -10.84 6.12 15.32
CA LEU A 263 -9.60 6.15 14.54
C LEU A 263 -9.88 6.21 13.03
N ALA A 264 -9.35 7.23 12.38
CA ALA A 264 -9.20 7.28 10.92
C ALA A 264 -7.79 6.81 10.55
N ILE A 265 -7.66 5.83 9.64
CA ILE A 265 -6.38 5.28 9.19
C ILE A 265 -6.11 5.74 7.76
N CYS A 266 -4.92 6.29 7.52
CA CYS A 266 -4.45 6.69 6.20
C CYS A 266 -3.31 5.78 5.73
N ILE A 267 -3.46 5.19 4.53
CA ILE A 267 -2.42 4.40 3.86
C ILE A 267 -2.12 5.04 2.51
N GLY A 268 -0.95 5.68 2.41
CA GLY A 268 -0.42 6.31 1.20
C GLY A 268 0.51 5.40 0.38
N LEU A 269 0.43 4.09 0.60
CA LEU A 269 1.32 3.07 0.03
C LEU A 269 0.55 2.18 -0.94
N GLY A 270 1.22 1.66 -1.96
CA GLY A 270 0.63 0.68 -2.88
C GLY A 270 1.62 -0.09 -3.73
N THR A 271 1.10 -1.03 -4.50
CA THR A 271 1.85 -1.92 -5.39
C THR A 271 1.01 -2.40 -6.58
N ASN A 272 1.70 -2.76 -7.66
CA ASN A 272 1.10 -3.47 -8.80
C ASN A 272 1.17 -4.99 -8.65
N ILE A 273 1.88 -5.49 -7.63
CA ILE A 273 2.09 -6.93 -7.39
C ILE A 273 0.86 -7.56 -6.75
N GLY A 274 0.21 -8.48 -7.46
CA GLY A 274 -0.96 -9.24 -7.01
C GLY A 274 -2.16 -9.15 -7.95
N ALA A 275 -3.32 -9.65 -7.51
CA ALA A 275 -4.49 -9.91 -8.35
C ALA A 275 -5.41 -8.70 -8.62
N HIS A 276 -5.26 -7.58 -7.89
CA HIS A 276 -6.11 -6.37 -8.02
C HIS A 276 -7.63 -6.63 -7.86
N ASP A 277 -8.02 -7.63 -7.07
CA ASP A 277 -9.41 -8.07 -6.90
C ASP A 277 -9.89 -8.04 -5.44
N GLY A 278 -9.06 -7.57 -4.51
CA GLY A 278 -9.41 -7.47 -3.09
C GLY A 278 -9.13 -8.72 -2.26
N THR A 279 -8.43 -9.72 -2.80
CA THR A 279 -8.17 -11.01 -2.13
C THR A 279 -6.78 -11.12 -1.49
N SER A 280 -5.85 -10.20 -1.73
CA SER A 280 -4.53 -10.26 -1.11
C SER A 280 -4.62 -10.19 0.42
N ILE A 281 -3.64 -10.79 1.12
CA ILE A 281 -3.65 -10.87 2.60
C ILE A 281 -3.82 -9.48 3.24
N LEU A 282 -3.07 -8.46 2.78
CA LEU A 282 -3.20 -7.10 3.32
C LEU A 282 -4.62 -6.53 3.12
N GLU A 283 -5.26 -6.80 1.98
CA GLU A 283 -6.61 -6.32 1.70
C GLU A 283 -7.68 -6.99 2.55
N GLU A 284 -7.50 -8.26 2.90
CA GLU A 284 -8.33 -8.99 3.86
C GLU A 284 -8.22 -8.37 5.26
N PHE A 285 -6.98 -8.11 5.73
CA PHE A 285 -6.73 -7.44 7.01
C PHE A 285 -7.37 -6.05 7.07
N LEU A 286 -7.19 -5.25 6.01
CA LEU A 286 -7.81 -3.93 5.91
C LEU A 286 -9.33 -4.01 5.87
N THR A 287 -9.90 -4.98 5.16
CA THR A 287 -11.34 -5.24 5.18
C THR A 287 -11.83 -5.58 6.59
N GLY A 288 -11.11 -6.42 7.32
CA GLY A 288 -11.42 -6.77 8.71
C GLY A 288 -11.46 -5.54 9.61
N VAL A 289 -10.37 -4.76 9.62
CA VAL A 289 -10.26 -3.55 10.45
C VAL A 289 -11.29 -2.50 10.05
N ALA A 290 -11.52 -2.30 8.75
CA ALA A 290 -12.48 -1.33 8.26
C ALA A 290 -13.93 -1.61 8.70
N ASN A 291 -14.25 -2.87 9.03
CA ASN A 291 -15.57 -3.24 9.54
C ASN A 291 -15.74 -3.04 11.05
N TYR A 292 -14.66 -2.84 11.82
CA TYR A 292 -14.77 -2.51 13.24
C TYR A 292 -15.52 -1.18 13.43
N ARG A 293 -16.31 -1.10 14.50
CA ARG A 293 -16.92 0.18 14.92
C ARG A 293 -15.83 1.19 15.22
N THR A 294 -16.18 2.46 15.10
CA THR A 294 -15.31 3.61 15.39
C THR A 294 -14.06 3.71 14.51
N MET A 295 -14.03 3.00 13.38
CA MET A 295 -12.91 3.01 12.42
C MET A 295 -13.32 3.66 11.10
N ALA A 296 -12.37 4.34 10.45
CA ALA A 296 -12.46 4.74 9.04
C ALA A 296 -11.12 4.49 8.34
N VAL A 297 -11.06 3.54 7.40
CA VAL A 297 -9.82 3.22 6.66
C VAL A 297 -9.84 3.86 5.28
N VAL A 298 -8.80 4.64 4.96
CA VAL A 298 -8.63 5.38 3.71
C VAL A 298 -7.32 4.96 3.03
N VAL A 299 -7.39 4.67 1.74
CA VAL A 299 -6.26 4.17 0.94
C VAL A 299 -6.14 4.98 -0.36
N ALA A 300 -4.92 5.37 -0.73
CA ALA A 300 -4.64 6.01 -2.02
C ALA A 300 -4.89 5.05 -3.19
N SER A 301 -5.43 5.55 -4.32
CA SER A 301 -5.64 4.71 -5.51
C SER A 301 -4.35 4.33 -6.24
N GLY A 302 -3.28 5.10 -6.04
CA GLY A 302 -2.00 4.96 -6.74
C GLY A 302 -1.84 5.93 -7.92
N ASN A 303 -0.61 6.05 -8.43
CA ASN A 303 -0.20 7.06 -9.42
C ASN A 303 0.16 6.43 -10.80
N GLU A 304 -0.45 5.30 -11.16
CA GLU A 304 0.01 4.45 -12.27
C GLU A 304 -0.74 4.65 -13.60
N ALA A 305 -1.77 5.49 -13.63
CA ALA A 305 -2.75 5.48 -14.72
C ALA A 305 -2.21 5.89 -16.11
N ASP A 306 -1.14 6.68 -16.16
CA ASP A 306 -0.54 7.22 -17.39
C ASP A 306 0.86 6.68 -17.69
N LEU A 307 1.36 5.74 -16.88
CA LEU A 307 2.73 5.23 -16.98
C LEU A 307 2.87 4.05 -17.96
N GLY A 308 1.76 3.38 -18.27
CA GLY A 308 1.75 2.25 -19.20
C GLY A 308 2.24 0.94 -18.57
N HIS A 309 2.05 0.78 -17.25
CA HIS A 309 2.44 -0.41 -16.49
C HIS A 309 1.33 -1.48 -16.42
N HIS A 310 0.20 -1.25 -17.07
CA HIS A 310 -0.90 -2.20 -17.18
C HIS A 310 -1.34 -2.42 -18.62
N TYR A 311 -1.66 -3.67 -18.94
CA TYR A 311 -2.26 -4.09 -20.19
C TYR A 311 -3.55 -4.87 -19.92
N GLU A 312 -4.65 -4.46 -20.55
CA GLU A 312 -5.93 -5.18 -20.52
C GLU A 312 -6.08 -5.98 -21.81
N GLY A 313 -5.99 -7.31 -21.69
CA GLY A 313 -6.13 -8.24 -22.80
C GLY A 313 -7.59 -8.54 -23.12
N ASN A 314 -7.95 -8.41 -24.39
CA ASN A 314 -9.15 -8.99 -24.98
C ASN A 314 -8.70 -9.99 -26.05
N PHE A 315 -8.67 -11.27 -25.70
CA PHE A 315 -8.17 -12.33 -26.57
C PHE A 315 -9.02 -12.42 -27.85
N PRO A 316 -8.43 -12.32 -29.06
CA PRO A 316 -9.22 -12.29 -30.29
C PRO A 316 -9.88 -13.63 -30.60
N GLU A 317 -11.17 -13.61 -30.96
CA GLU A 317 -11.93 -14.81 -31.29
C GLU A 317 -11.32 -15.55 -32.50
N GLY A 318 -11.09 -16.86 -32.35
CA GLY A 318 -10.50 -17.71 -33.40
C GLY A 318 -8.99 -17.52 -33.62
N ALA A 319 -8.33 -16.60 -32.89
CA ALA A 319 -6.88 -16.48 -32.92
C ALA A 319 -6.22 -17.61 -32.14
N ILE A 320 -5.03 -18.01 -32.60
CA ILE A 320 -4.19 -18.99 -31.88
C ILE A 320 -3.44 -18.31 -30.73
N TYR A 321 -3.02 -17.07 -30.96
CA TYR A 321 -2.31 -16.26 -29.98
C TYR A 321 -2.58 -14.76 -30.18
N GLN A 322 -2.24 -13.99 -29.15
CA GLN A 322 -2.17 -12.54 -29.15
C GLN A 322 -0.78 -12.11 -28.70
N ASP A 323 -0.16 -11.20 -29.44
CA ASP A 323 1.14 -10.63 -29.07
C ASP A 323 0.93 -9.37 -28.20
N VAL A 324 1.63 -9.32 -27.07
CA VAL A 324 1.68 -8.16 -26.17
C VAL A 324 3.11 -7.64 -26.16
N GLU A 325 3.28 -6.38 -26.54
CA GLU A 325 4.60 -5.75 -26.68
C GLU A 325 4.94 -4.92 -25.44
N LEU A 326 6.10 -5.20 -24.86
CA LEU A 326 6.68 -4.52 -23.71
C LEU A 326 8.01 -3.91 -24.14
N ASN A 327 8.13 -2.58 -24.05
CA ASN A 327 9.43 -1.94 -24.17
C ASN A 327 10.16 -2.08 -22.84
N VAL A 328 11.41 -2.51 -22.86
CA VAL A 328 12.31 -2.51 -21.71
C VAL A 328 13.39 -1.47 -21.93
N ALA A 329 13.59 -0.60 -20.94
CA ALA A 329 14.55 0.50 -21.00
C ALA A 329 16.01 0.01 -21.01
N GLU A 330 16.92 0.93 -21.36
CA GLU A 330 18.34 0.70 -21.13
C GLU A 330 18.67 0.65 -19.63
N ASN A 331 19.61 -0.22 -19.26
CA ASN A 331 20.10 -0.40 -17.88
C ASN A 331 18.98 -0.72 -16.88
N GLU A 332 18.00 -1.50 -17.33
CA GLU A 332 17.05 -2.18 -16.46
C GLU A 332 17.74 -3.44 -15.91
N GLU A 333 17.75 -3.61 -14.58
CA GLU A 333 18.36 -4.78 -13.94
C GLU A 333 17.48 -6.02 -14.05
N GLY A 334 16.16 -5.80 -14.14
CA GLY A 334 15.19 -6.85 -14.27
C GLY A 334 13.77 -6.34 -14.51
N VAL A 335 12.92 -7.20 -15.07
CA VAL A 335 11.49 -6.90 -15.25
C VAL A 335 10.66 -8.12 -14.88
N ILE A 336 9.60 -7.87 -14.12
CA ILE A 336 8.57 -8.87 -13.81
C ILE A 336 7.27 -8.49 -14.50
N VAL A 337 6.66 -9.45 -15.19
CA VAL A 337 5.33 -9.34 -15.80
C VAL A 337 4.41 -10.37 -15.17
N GLN A 338 3.29 -9.89 -14.64
CA GLN A 338 2.28 -10.68 -13.95
C GLN A 338 1.01 -10.75 -14.80
N LEU A 339 0.69 -11.92 -15.35
CA LEU A 339 -0.55 -12.17 -16.07
C LEU A 339 -1.57 -12.80 -15.12
N TRP A 340 -2.77 -12.21 -15.05
CA TRP A 340 -3.93 -12.74 -14.34
C TRP A 340 -5.09 -12.96 -15.28
N ALA A 341 -5.68 -14.16 -15.25
CA ALA A 341 -6.80 -14.53 -16.10
C ALA A 341 -8.02 -14.96 -15.27
N ASP A 342 -9.20 -14.48 -15.67
CA ASP A 342 -10.43 -14.80 -14.95
C ASP A 342 -10.85 -16.25 -15.21
N THR A 343 -11.15 -17.00 -14.14
CA THR A 343 -11.73 -18.34 -14.27
C THR A 343 -13.01 -18.30 -15.11
N PRO A 344 -13.21 -19.22 -16.10
CA PRO A 344 -12.46 -20.45 -16.35
C PRO A 344 -11.43 -20.34 -17.48
N ASP A 345 -10.98 -19.14 -17.85
CA ASP A 345 -9.98 -18.98 -18.90
C ASP A 345 -8.64 -19.55 -18.44
N ILE A 346 -7.91 -20.14 -19.38
CA ILE A 346 -6.56 -20.68 -19.19
C ILE A 346 -5.73 -20.21 -20.38
N TYR A 347 -4.62 -19.56 -20.08
CA TYR A 347 -3.67 -19.07 -21.05
C TYR A 347 -2.29 -19.69 -20.84
N SER A 348 -1.49 -19.67 -21.89
CA SER A 348 -0.07 -19.94 -21.79
C SER A 348 0.73 -18.94 -22.60
N ILE A 349 2.03 -18.87 -22.35
CA ILE A 349 2.88 -17.86 -22.98
C ILE A 349 4.05 -18.48 -23.75
N GLY A 350 4.41 -17.79 -24.83
CA GLY A 350 5.74 -17.83 -25.44
C GLY A 350 6.34 -16.43 -25.40
N ILE A 351 7.65 -16.32 -25.58
CA ILE A 351 8.36 -15.04 -25.48
C ILE A 351 9.27 -14.86 -26.69
N VAL A 352 9.23 -13.67 -27.29
CA VAL A 352 10.19 -13.25 -28.32
C VAL A 352 11.04 -12.13 -27.72
N SER A 353 12.35 -12.31 -27.71
CA SER A 353 13.28 -11.30 -27.25
C SER A 353 13.49 -10.19 -28.29
N PRO A 354 14.10 -9.04 -27.91
CA PRO A 354 14.40 -7.96 -28.84
C PRO A 354 15.32 -8.39 -30.00
N MET A 355 16.19 -9.39 -29.79
CA MET A 355 17.07 -9.94 -30.82
C MET A 355 16.42 -11.03 -31.67
N GLY A 356 15.15 -11.34 -31.42
CA GLY A 356 14.35 -12.31 -32.18
C GLY A 356 14.52 -13.76 -31.72
N GLU A 357 15.15 -14.00 -30.57
CA GLU A 357 15.18 -15.33 -29.97
C GLU A 357 13.77 -15.69 -29.47
N PHE A 358 13.28 -16.87 -29.87
CA PHE A 358 11.92 -17.30 -29.56
C PHE A 358 11.93 -18.45 -28.55
N LEU A 359 11.36 -18.18 -27.39
CA LEU A 359 10.99 -19.18 -26.40
C LEU A 359 9.63 -19.76 -26.77
N ALA A 360 9.63 -21.05 -27.11
CA ALA A 360 8.42 -21.77 -27.47
C ALA A 360 7.42 -21.78 -26.32
N ARG A 361 6.15 -21.93 -26.69
CA ARG A 361 5.03 -22.05 -25.74
C ARG A 361 5.33 -23.10 -24.67
N PHE A 362 5.22 -22.69 -23.41
CA PHE A 362 5.23 -23.62 -22.28
C PHE A 362 3.79 -24.09 -22.03
N ALA A 363 3.55 -25.40 -22.03
CA ALA A 363 2.22 -25.90 -21.69
C ALA A 363 1.96 -25.65 -20.20
N PRO A 364 0.80 -25.11 -19.78
CA PRO A 364 0.57 -24.79 -18.39
C PRO A 364 0.38 -26.09 -17.59
N ARG A 365 1.16 -26.26 -16.52
CA ARG A 365 0.99 -27.35 -15.54
C ARG A 365 1.16 -26.79 -14.13
N ILE A 366 0.46 -27.40 -13.18
CA ILE A 366 0.50 -27.01 -11.76
C ILE A 366 1.96 -27.01 -11.26
N GLY A 367 2.44 -25.86 -10.78
CA GLY A 367 3.77 -25.71 -10.20
C GLY A 367 4.93 -25.85 -11.19
N GLN A 368 4.67 -25.72 -12.49
CA GLN A 368 5.73 -25.76 -13.50
C GLN A 368 6.50 -24.45 -13.51
N ARG A 369 7.81 -24.57 -13.37
CA ARG A 369 8.78 -23.49 -13.52
C ARG A 369 9.70 -23.82 -14.68
N GLU A 370 9.87 -22.86 -15.57
CA GLU A 370 10.76 -22.93 -16.72
C GLU A 370 11.81 -21.83 -16.56
N GLU A 371 13.08 -22.22 -16.70
CA GLU A 371 14.21 -21.31 -16.69
C GLU A 371 14.94 -21.47 -18.02
N VAL A 372 15.07 -20.37 -18.76
CA VAL A 372 15.77 -20.35 -20.04
C VAL A 372 16.77 -19.20 -20.06
N GLU A 373 18.04 -19.55 -20.21
CA GLU A 373 19.10 -18.62 -20.55
C GLU A 373 19.14 -18.46 -22.07
N LEU A 374 18.96 -17.23 -22.55
CA LEU A 374 18.98 -16.94 -23.98
C LEU A 374 20.41 -17.09 -24.52
N ILE A 375 20.54 -17.57 -25.75
CA ILE A 375 21.85 -17.91 -26.34
C ILE A 375 22.48 -16.69 -27.03
N ILE A 376 21.65 -15.86 -27.67
CA ILE A 376 22.11 -14.71 -28.46
C ILE A 376 22.37 -13.50 -27.56
N GLU A 377 21.74 -13.46 -26.40
CA GLU A 377 21.80 -12.37 -25.43
C GLU A 377 22.06 -12.88 -24.01
N ARG A 378 22.21 -11.98 -23.04
CA ARG A 378 22.58 -12.35 -21.66
C ARG A 378 21.39 -12.55 -20.74
N SER A 379 20.18 -12.33 -21.23
CA SER A 379 18.98 -12.34 -20.41
C SER A 379 18.60 -13.75 -19.99
N LYS A 380 18.15 -13.88 -18.76
CA LYS A 380 17.56 -15.11 -18.24
C LYS A 380 16.08 -14.90 -18.02
N VAL A 381 15.29 -15.84 -18.53
CA VAL A 381 13.83 -15.77 -18.47
C VAL A 381 13.32 -16.91 -17.60
N TYR A 382 12.54 -16.55 -16.60
CA TYR A 382 11.84 -17.46 -15.72
C TYR A 382 10.34 -17.33 -15.98
N VAL A 383 9.67 -18.46 -16.18
CA VAL A 383 8.21 -18.51 -16.30
C VAL A 383 7.66 -19.50 -15.26
N GLU A 384 6.72 -19.06 -14.45
CA GLU A 384 6.02 -19.93 -13.51
C GLU A 384 4.51 -19.81 -13.67
N TYR A 385 3.83 -20.96 -13.58
CA TYR A 385 2.38 -21.09 -13.72
C TYR A 385 1.72 -21.52 -12.40
N GLN A 386 0.74 -20.74 -11.96
CA GLN A 386 -0.19 -21.07 -10.90
C GLN A 386 -1.60 -21.11 -11.49
N LEU A 387 -2.04 -22.30 -11.92
CA LEU A 387 -3.36 -22.50 -12.55
C LEU A 387 -4.54 -22.14 -11.64
N ILE A 388 -4.34 -22.25 -10.33
CA ILE A 388 -5.29 -21.86 -9.29
C ILE A 388 -4.44 -21.23 -8.19
N GLU A 389 -4.37 -19.90 -8.19
CA GLU A 389 -3.73 -19.15 -7.11
C GLU A 389 -4.61 -19.18 -5.84
N GLU A 390 -4.00 -19.35 -4.65
CA GLU A 390 -4.71 -19.72 -3.42
C GLU A 390 -5.84 -18.75 -3.01
N LYS A 391 -5.68 -17.44 -3.25
CA LYS A 391 -6.60 -16.38 -2.78
C LYS A 391 -7.66 -16.01 -3.80
N SER A 392 -7.26 -15.68 -5.01
CA SER A 392 -8.19 -15.30 -6.07
C SER A 392 -8.92 -16.53 -6.65
N GLY A 393 -8.27 -17.70 -6.64
CA GLY A 393 -8.72 -18.90 -7.34
C GLY A 393 -8.54 -18.84 -8.86
N ASP A 394 -7.93 -17.78 -9.37
CA ASP A 394 -7.72 -17.51 -10.79
C ASP A 394 -6.34 -17.99 -11.25
N GLU A 395 -6.15 -18.05 -12.57
CA GLU A 395 -4.86 -18.36 -13.15
C GLU A 395 -3.92 -17.15 -13.02
N PHE A 396 -2.70 -17.44 -12.56
CA PHE A 396 -1.60 -16.51 -12.44
C PHE A 396 -0.35 -17.04 -13.16
N ILE A 397 0.26 -16.20 -13.99
CA ILE A 397 1.52 -16.50 -14.68
C ILE A 397 2.49 -15.36 -14.39
N ILE A 398 3.69 -15.71 -13.92
CA ILE A 398 4.77 -14.74 -13.71
C ILE A 398 5.88 -14.98 -14.72
N VAL A 399 6.28 -13.90 -15.39
CA VAL A 399 7.47 -13.83 -16.23
C VAL A 399 8.47 -12.95 -15.55
N ARG A 400 9.64 -13.49 -15.24
CA ARG A 400 10.74 -12.74 -14.64
C ARG A 400 11.93 -12.77 -15.58
N ILE A 401 12.39 -11.59 -15.99
CA ILE A 401 13.51 -11.41 -16.92
C ILE A 401 14.63 -10.74 -16.15
N GLU A 402 15.73 -11.47 -15.91
CA GLU A 402 16.97 -10.92 -15.36
C GLU A 402 17.88 -10.41 -16.49
N ASP A 403 18.60 -9.31 -16.23
CA ASP A 403 19.50 -8.67 -17.20
C ASP A 403 18.85 -8.53 -18.60
N PRO A 404 17.64 -7.93 -18.69
CA PRO A 404 16.90 -7.85 -19.94
C PRO A 404 17.66 -7.03 -20.99
N THR A 405 17.76 -7.57 -22.21
CA THR A 405 18.19 -6.78 -23.35
C THR A 405 17.22 -5.61 -23.56
N PRO A 406 17.70 -4.36 -23.67
CA PRO A 406 16.85 -3.21 -23.94
C PRO A 406 16.15 -3.34 -25.30
N GLY A 407 14.90 -2.88 -25.38
CA GLY A 407 14.09 -2.93 -26.59
C GLY A 407 12.75 -3.63 -26.39
N ILE A 408 12.15 -4.06 -27.48
CA ILE A 408 10.79 -4.61 -27.47
C ILE A 408 10.84 -6.11 -27.22
N TRP A 409 10.33 -6.52 -26.07
CA TRP A 409 9.98 -7.90 -25.75
C TRP A 409 8.54 -8.16 -26.17
N THR A 410 8.29 -9.30 -26.82
CA THR A 410 6.94 -9.73 -27.17
C THR A 410 6.52 -10.92 -26.33
N ILE A 411 5.47 -10.76 -25.53
CA ILE A 411 4.84 -11.84 -24.78
C ILE A 411 3.67 -12.35 -25.64
N ARG A 412 3.83 -13.54 -26.17
CA ARG A 412 2.83 -14.20 -27.00
C ARG A 412 1.90 -15.03 -26.14
N VAL A 413 0.68 -14.55 -25.94
CA VAL A 413 -0.36 -15.20 -25.14
C VAL A 413 -1.14 -16.17 -26.02
N TYR A 414 -1.26 -17.43 -25.61
CA TYR A 414 -2.02 -18.50 -26.26
C TYR A 414 -3.28 -18.79 -25.45
N GLY A 415 -4.43 -18.88 -26.12
CA GLY A 415 -5.70 -19.21 -25.49
C GLY A 415 -5.91 -20.73 -25.47
N ASP A 416 -5.77 -21.35 -24.30
CA ASP A 416 -5.96 -22.79 -24.14
C ASP A 416 -7.39 -23.17 -23.82
N VAL A 417 -7.99 -22.41 -22.90
CA VAL A 417 -9.42 -22.38 -22.65
C VAL A 417 -9.82 -20.92 -22.62
N VAL A 418 -10.70 -20.48 -23.52
CA VAL A 418 -11.09 -19.07 -23.59
C VAL A 418 -12.61 -18.98 -23.61
N VAL A 419 -13.16 -18.37 -22.57
CA VAL A 419 -14.59 -18.19 -22.32
C VAL A 419 -14.91 -16.71 -22.08
N SER A 420 -14.17 -16.05 -21.19
CA SER A 420 -14.33 -14.63 -20.89
C SER A 420 -13.57 -13.74 -21.90
N TYR A 421 -12.53 -14.31 -22.53
CA TYR A 421 -11.60 -13.63 -23.43
C TYR A 421 -10.77 -12.54 -22.75
N ARG A 422 -10.69 -12.50 -21.42
CA ARG A 422 -10.01 -11.43 -20.69
C ARG A 422 -8.83 -11.95 -19.89
N TYR A 423 -7.77 -11.17 -19.90
CA TYR A 423 -6.66 -11.30 -18.97
C TYR A 423 -6.11 -9.89 -18.71
N ASN A 424 -5.34 -9.74 -17.65
CA ASN A 424 -4.65 -8.49 -17.33
C ASN A 424 -3.18 -8.80 -17.15
N MET A 425 -2.32 -7.86 -17.55
CA MET A 425 -0.89 -7.92 -17.25
C MET A 425 -0.46 -6.66 -16.51
N TRP A 426 0.33 -6.82 -15.46
CA TRP A 426 1.00 -5.72 -14.78
C TRP A 426 2.51 -5.91 -14.79
N ILE A 427 3.23 -4.81 -14.87
CA ILE A 427 4.63 -4.71 -14.49
C ILE A 427 4.74 -3.88 -13.21
N ASP A 428 5.94 -3.82 -12.64
CA ASP A 428 6.18 -3.07 -11.42
C ASP A 428 5.87 -1.58 -11.55
N ARG A 429 5.71 -0.94 -10.39
CA ARG A 429 5.26 0.44 -10.27
C ARG A 429 6.36 1.46 -10.57
N GLU A 430 5.96 2.72 -10.70
CA GLU A 430 6.90 3.83 -10.80
C GLU A 430 7.96 3.80 -9.69
N GLY A 431 9.19 4.12 -10.08
CA GLY A 431 10.35 4.15 -9.20
C GLY A 431 11.03 2.80 -9.04
N TRP A 432 10.36 1.67 -9.30
CA TRP A 432 10.96 0.34 -9.20
C TRP A 432 11.49 -0.19 -10.53
N ILE A 433 10.88 0.27 -11.62
CA ILE A 433 11.36 0.07 -13.00
C ILE A 433 11.74 1.42 -13.62
N ARG A 434 12.53 1.40 -14.69
CA ARG A 434 12.90 2.63 -15.40
C ARG A 434 11.68 3.22 -16.13
N PRO A 435 11.56 4.56 -16.26
CA PRO A 435 10.39 5.20 -16.86
C PRO A 435 10.06 4.82 -18.31
N ALA A 436 11.06 4.33 -19.07
CA ALA A 436 10.84 3.87 -20.45
C ALA A 436 10.35 2.41 -20.53
N THR A 437 10.39 1.66 -19.42
CA THR A 437 9.91 0.28 -19.34
C THR A 437 8.40 0.26 -19.19
N ARG A 438 7.67 -0.06 -20.27
CA ARG A 438 6.20 0.05 -20.33
C ARG A 438 5.63 -0.74 -21.48
N PHE A 439 4.36 -1.12 -21.37
CA PHE A 439 3.62 -1.70 -22.49
C PHE A 439 3.46 -0.68 -23.62
N LEU A 440 3.53 -1.15 -24.87
CA LEU A 440 3.35 -0.28 -26.05
C LEU A 440 1.88 0.02 -26.34
N SER A 441 0.97 -0.85 -25.89
CA SER A 441 -0.49 -0.66 -25.99
C SER A 441 -1.16 -0.76 -24.62
N PRO A 442 -0.83 0.14 -23.67
CA PRO A 442 -1.32 0.03 -22.30
C PRO A 442 -2.81 0.36 -22.17
N SER A 443 -3.43 -0.13 -21.10
CA SER A 443 -4.73 0.35 -20.64
C SER A 443 -4.55 1.36 -19.50
N ALA A 444 -5.34 2.43 -19.51
CA ALA A 444 -5.38 3.39 -18.41
C ALA A 444 -6.37 2.97 -17.31
N ASN A 445 -7.23 1.98 -17.59
CA ASN A 445 -8.18 1.42 -16.61
C ASN A 445 -7.53 0.28 -15.83
N THR A 446 -8.10 -0.09 -14.69
CA THR A 446 -7.57 -1.18 -13.84
C THR A 446 -6.12 -0.93 -13.38
N THR A 447 -5.81 0.34 -13.17
CA THR A 447 -4.54 0.86 -12.64
C THR A 447 -4.63 1.25 -11.16
N VAL A 448 -5.80 1.03 -10.54
CA VAL A 448 -5.96 1.11 -9.09
C VAL A 448 -5.11 0.07 -8.40
N THR A 449 -4.13 0.51 -7.62
CA THR A 449 -3.11 -0.36 -7.03
C THR A 449 -3.61 -1.10 -5.79
N ILE A 450 -2.96 -2.21 -5.43
CA ILE A 450 -3.18 -2.89 -4.15
C ILE A 450 -2.55 -2.01 -3.04
N PRO A 451 -3.19 -1.81 -1.87
CA PRO A 451 -4.40 -2.50 -1.39
C PRO A 451 -5.69 -1.70 -1.61
N SER A 452 -5.65 -0.69 -2.50
CA SER A 452 -6.80 0.16 -2.81
C SER A 452 -7.91 -0.59 -3.54
N THR A 453 -7.62 -1.78 -4.05
CA THR A 453 -8.61 -2.72 -4.58
C THR A 453 -9.45 -3.39 -3.49
N SER A 454 -9.17 -3.20 -2.19
CA SER A 454 -9.96 -3.75 -1.09
C SER A 454 -11.43 -3.29 -1.08
N LYS A 455 -12.35 -4.16 -0.65
CA LYS A 455 -13.81 -3.96 -0.78
C LYS A 455 -14.37 -2.89 0.18
N VAL A 456 -13.84 -2.80 1.40
CA VAL A 456 -14.45 -1.98 2.48
C VAL A 456 -13.75 -0.63 2.70
N PRO A 457 -12.41 -0.51 2.65
CA PRO A 457 -11.74 0.78 2.72
C PRO A 457 -12.25 1.81 1.71
N ILE A 458 -11.99 3.09 1.98
CA ILE A 458 -12.30 4.22 1.11
C ILE A 458 -11.09 4.43 0.20
N THR A 459 -11.22 4.10 -1.08
CA THR A 459 -10.19 4.36 -2.08
C THR A 459 -10.35 5.74 -2.67
N VAL A 460 -9.25 6.49 -2.70
CA VAL A 460 -9.26 7.91 -3.05
C VAL A 460 -8.30 8.19 -4.21
N GLY A 461 -8.84 8.72 -5.30
CA GLY A 461 -8.05 9.30 -6.38
C GLY A 461 -7.78 10.79 -6.16
N ALA A 462 -6.97 11.39 -7.02
CA ALA A 462 -6.57 12.79 -6.92
C ALA A 462 -7.15 13.63 -8.05
N TYR A 463 -7.48 14.89 -7.72
CA TYR A 463 -7.80 15.92 -8.71
C TYR A 463 -7.10 17.23 -8.37
N ASN A 464 -6.98 18.09 -9.37
CA ASN A 464 -6.51 19.46 -9.20
C ASN A 464 -7.70 20.35 -8.83
N HIS A 465 -7.63 20.95 -7.64
CA HIS A 465 -8.69 21.77 -7.09
C HIS A 465 -8.80 23.15 -7.75
N LEU A 466 -7.75 23.61 -8.45
CA LEU A 466 -7.72 24.92 -9.10
C LEU A 466 -8.58 24.97 -10.36
N ASP A 467 -8.49 23.94 -11.20
CA ASP A 467 -9.16 23.85 -12.49
C ASP A 467 -10.21 22.73 -12.54
N ASN A 468 -10.34 21.95 -11.46
CA ASN A 468 -11.19 20.76 -11.36
C ASN A 468 -10.84 19.67 -12.37
N SER A 469 -9.58 19.56 -12.81
CA SER A 469 -9.12 18.47 -13.67
C SER A 469 -8.75 17.24 -12.84
N LEU A 470 -8.92 16.03 -13.40
CA LEU A 470 -8.40 14.81 -12.80
C LEU A 470 -6.86 14.86 -12.79
N PHE A 471 -6.21 14.34 -11.75
CA PHE A 471 -4.77 14.09 -11.80
C PHE A 471 -4.50 12.96 -12.80
N ILE A 472 -3.66 13.22 -13.80
CA ILE A 472 -3.47 12.31 -14.94
C ILE A 472 -3.03 10.90 -14.50
N GLY A 473 -2.13 10.83 -13.52
CA GLY A 473 -1.65 9.58 -12.93
C GLY A 473 -2.59 8.94 -11.92
N SER A 474 -3.71 9.56 -11.54
CA SER A 474 -4.63 8.99 -10.55
C SER A 474 -5.14 7.62 -11.01
N GLY A 475 -4.78 6.57 -10.27
CA GLY A 475 -5.16 5.18 -10.54
C GLY A 475 -6.66 5.04 -10.77
N ARG A 476 -7.03 4.32 -11.83
CA ARG A 476 -8.41 4.22 -12.32
C ARG A 476 -8.92 2.80 -12.18
N GLY A 477 -10.21 2.69 -11.86
CA GLY A 477 -10.90 1.43 -11.88
C GLY A 477 -11.16 0.91 -13.31
N PRO A 478 -11.99 -0.13 -13.43
CA PRO A 478 -12.51 -0.89 -12.32
C PRO A 478 -11.38 -1.72 -11.68
N THR A 479 -11.64 -2.41 -10.57
CA THR A 479 -10.76 -3.51 -10.13
C THR A 479 -10.81 -4.66 -11.16
N ARG A 480 -9.91 -5.65 -11.05
CA ARG A 480 -9.94 -6.83 -11.94
C ARG A 480 -11.30 -7.53 -11.88
N ASP A 481 -11.86 -7.68 -10.68
CA ASP A 481 -13.22 -8.19 -10.44
C ASP A 481 -14.35 -7.17 -10.72
N ARG A 482 -14.06 -6.14 -11.52
CA ARG A 482 -15.01 -5.18 -12.12
C ARG A 482 -15.73 -4.26 -11.14
N ARG A 483 -15.20 -4.04 -9.93
CA ARG A 483 -15.77 -3.07 -8.97
C ARG A 483 -15.33 -1.66 -9.32
N ILE A 484 -16.24 -0.72 -9.15
CA ILE A 484 -15.94 0.71 -9.33
C ILE A 484 -14.96 1.17 -8.26
N LYS A 485 -13.83 1.71 -8.72
CA LYS A 485 -12.81 2.41 -7.94
C LYS A 485 -12.30 3.61 -8.75
N PRO A 486 -11.78 4.68 -8.12
CA PRO A 486 -11.85 4.95 -6.68
C PRO A 486 -13.31 5.16 -6.21
N GLU A 487 -13.56 5.23 -4.90
CA GLU A 487 -14.91 5.60 -4.42
C GLU A 487 -15.17 7.11 -4.58
N LEU A 488 -14.15 7.94 -4.45
CA LEU A 488 -14.21 9.38 -4.68
C LEU A 488 -12.82 9.92 -5.00
N VAL A 489 -12.74 11.18 -5.40
CA VAL A 489 -11.47 11.90 -5.55
C VAL A 489 -11.38 13.06 -4.57
N ALA A 490 -10.17 13.42 -4.14
CA ALA A 490 -9.91 14.57 -3.28
C ALA A 490 -8.76 15.43 -3.86
N PRO A 491 -8.62 16.69 -3.44
CA PRO A 491 -7.48 17.51 -3.87
C PRO A 491 -6.17 16.80 -3.55
N GLY A 492 -5.34 16.63 -4.58
CA GLY A 492 -4.06 15.97 -4.45
C GLY A 492 -3.00 16.52 -5.39
N VAL A 493 -3.26 17.60 -6.11
CA VAL A 493 -2.29 18.25 -7.02
C VAL A 493 -1.88 19.59 -6.44
N ASN A 494 -0.58 19.83 -6.41
CA ASN A 494 0.06 21.04 -5.92
C ASN A 494 -0.42 21.46 -4.52
N ILE A 495 -0.44 20.50 -3.60
CA ILE A 495 -0.85 20.74 -2.21
C ILE A 495 0.38 21.17 -1.42
N ILE A 496 0.24 22.19 -0.58
CA ILE A 496 1.27 22.61 0.38
C ILE A 496 1.16 21.75 1.65
N GLY A 497 2.29 21.34 2.20
CA GLY A 497 2.34 20.59 3.45
C GLY A 497 3.71 20.66 4.12
N PRO A 498 3.80 20.24 5.40
CA PRO A 498 5.04 20.27 6.15
C PRO A 498 6.01 19.22 5.62
N LEU A 499 7.29 19.57 5.66
CA LEU A 499 8.44 18.73 5.35
C LEU A 499 9.39 18.73 6.56
N PRO A 500 10.26 17.71 6.69
CA PRO A 500 11.24 17.66 7.76
C PRO A 500 12.10 18.93 7.85
N ASN A 501 12.62 19.21 9.04
CA ASN A 501 13.47 20.37 9.33
C ASN A 501 12.73 21.71 9.28
N ASN A 502 11.47 21.73 9.73
CA ASN A 502 10.63 22.93 9.80
C ASN A 502 10.46 23.63 8.43
N GLN A 503 10.29 22.83 7.38
CA GLN A 503 10.09 23.32 6.02
C GLN A 503 8.65 23.07 5.57
N TYR A 504 8.21 23.81 4.57
CA TYR A 504 7.01 23.49 3.81
C TYR A 504 7.40 23.29 2.36
N GLY A 505 6.65 22.44 1.67
CA GLY A 505 6.83 22.22 0.24
C GLY A 505 5.53 21.82 -0.42
N ILE A 506 5.59 21.65 -1.74
CA ILE A 506 4.46 21.21 -2.53
C ILE A 506 4.64 19.76 -2.95
N ARG A 507 3.58 18.96 -2.87
CA ARG A 507 3.56 17.61 -3.45
C ARG A 507 2.28 17.37 -4.26
N THR A 508 2.37 16.40 -5.18
CA THR A 508 1.25 15.97 -6.02
C THR A 508 1.09 14.46 -5.97
N GLY A 509 -0.08 13.95 -5.59
CA GLY A 509 -0.31 12.52 -5.42
C GLY A 509 -1.67 12.08 -4.91
N THR A 510 -1.99 10.81 -5.16
CA THR A 510 -3.16 10.15 -4.55
C THR A 510 -2.98 9.88 -3.05
N SER A 511 -1.75 9.74 -2.55
CA SER A 511 -1.42 9.69 -1.12
C SER A 511 -1.88 10.93 -0.35
N ILE A 512 -1.74 12.10 -0.95
CA ILE A 512 -2.15 13.39 -0.38
C ILE A 512 -3.68 13.49 -0.35
N ALA A 513 -4.34 13.09 -1.44
CA ALA A 513 -5.80 13.04 -1.52
C ALA A 513 -6.38 12.08 -0.46
N ALA A 514 -5.72 10.94 -0.22
CA ALA A 514 -6.06 10.01 0.85
C ALA A 514 -5.91 10.65 2.24
N ALA A 515 -4.82 11.39 2.49
CA ALA A 515 -4.61 12.09 3.77
C ALA A 515 -5.70 13.15 4.04
N GLN A 516 -6.10 13.93 3.03
CA GLN A 516 -7.24 14.86 3.16
C GLN A 516 -8.54 14.14 3.49
N THR A 517 -8.79 13.00 2.83
CA THR A 517 -9.98 12.19 3.07
C THR A 517 -9.96 11.49 4.43
N ALA A 518 -8.78 11.16 4.97
CA ALA A 518 -8.62 10.66 6.34
C ALA A 518 -9.01 11.74 7.37
N GLY A 519 -8.58 12.99 7.17
CA GLY A 519 -9.04 14.11 7.99
C GLY A 519 -10.55 14.35 7.87
N ALA A 520 -11.11 14.34 6.66
CA ALA A 520 -12.56 14.40 6.46
C ALA A 520 -13.32 13.26 7.16
N SER A 521 -12.74 12.06 7.15
CA SER A 521 -13.28 10.89 7.86
C SER A 521 -13.23 11.10 9.37
N ALA A 522 -12.16 11.73 9.90
CA ALA A 522 -12.08 12.08 11.31
C ALA A 522 -13.17 13.08 11.73
N LEU A 523 -13.51 14.06 10.89
CA LEU A 523 -14.63 14.97 11.15
C LEU A 523 -15.98 14.23 11.25
N LEU A 524 -16.20 13.25 10.37
CA LEU A 524 -17.40 12.40 10.43
C LEU A 524 -17.40 11.49 11.66
N LEU A 525 -16.25 10.98 12.09
CA LEU A 525 -16.11 10.18 13.31
C LEU A 525 -16.36 11.01 14.58
N GLU A 526 -15.92 12.27 14.62
CA GLU A 526 -16.25 13.22 15.70
C GLU A 526 -17.78 13.35 15.79
N TRP A 527 -18.43 13.64 14.67
CA TRP A 527 -19.88 13.76 14.63
C TRP A 527 -20.60 12.46 15.02
N SER A 528 -20.18 11.31 14.49
CA SER A 528 -20.90 10.06 14.70
C SER A 528 -20.65 9.45 16.08
N ILE A 529 -19.38 9.33 16.47
CA ILE A 529 -18.97 8.59 17.68
C ILE A 529 -18.83 9.53 18.87
N VAL A 530 -18.04 10.59 18.77
CA VAL A 530 -17.73 11.49 19.90
C VAL A 530 -18.98 12.24 20.34
N LEU A 531 -19.75 12.78 19.39
CA LEU A 531 -21.01 13.46 19.67
C LEU A 531 -22.22 12.50 19.77
N GLY A 532 -22.02 11.20 19.57
CA GLY A 532 -23.03 10.17 19.77
C GLY A 532 -24.18 10.13 18.75
N ASN A 533 -24.03 10.75 17.58
CA ASN A 533 -25.11 10.79 16.57
C ASN A 533 -25.29 9.47 15.81
N GLU A 534 -24.23 8.65 15.67
CA GLU A 534 -24.29 7.32 15.05
C GLU A 534 -23.22 6.41 15.66
N VAL A 535 -23.56 5.80 16.80
CA VAL A 535 -22.63 5.02 17.63
C VAL A 535 -22.14 3.72 16.98
N ASN A 536 -22.78 3.26 15.90
CA ASN A 536 -22.36 2.07 15.16
C ASN A 536 -21.56 2.42 13.90
N ALA A 537 -21.17 3.68 13.71
CA ALA A 537 -20.40 4.09 12.54
C ALA A 537 -19.09 3.30 12.44
N ASN A 538 -18.82 2.84 11.21
CA ASN A 538 -17.56 2.24 10.78
C ASN A 538 -17.20 2.77 9.38
N THR A 539 -16.15 2.23 8.77
CA THR A 539 -15.65 2.71 7.48
C THR A 539 -16.74 2.68 6.42
N ARG A 540 -17.64 1.69 6.43
CA ARG A 540 -18.74 1.60 5.46
C ARG A 540 -19.72 2.76 5.61
N THR A 541 -20.09 3.11 6.84
CA THR A 541 -20.97 4.26 7.12
C THR A 541 -20.31 5.55 6.64
N ILE A 542 -19.05 5.79 7.03
CA ILE A 542 -18.29 6.98 6.65
C ILE A 542 -18.14 7.06 5.12
N LYS A 543 -17.73 5.96 4.49
CA LYS A 543 -17.61 5.81 3.03
C LYS A 543 -18.89 6.19 2.31
N LYS A 544 -20.01 5.60 2.69
CA LYS A 544 -21.30 5.83 2.02
C LYS A 544 -21.82 7.25 2.24
N THR A 545 -21.53 7.87 3.39
CA THR A 545 -21.84 9.27 3.66
C THR A 545 -21.05 10.20 2.74
N LEU A 546 -19.73 10.02 2.65
CA LEU A 546 -18.87 10.80 1.75
C LEU A 546 -19.26 10.61 0.27
N MET A 547 -19.52 9.37 -0.17
CA MET A 547 -19.95 9.09 -1.54
C MET A 547 -21.26 9.76 -1.90
N ARG A 548 -22.24 9.80 -0.98
CA ARG A 548 -23.51 10.50 -1.21
C ARG A 548 -23.28 11.99 -1.33
N GLY A 549 -22.46 12.56 -0.44
CA GLY A 549 -22.12 13.98 -0.37
C GLY A 549 -21.18 14.48 -1.46
N ALA A 550 -20.55 13.59 -2.21
CA ALA A 550 -19.58 13.97 -3.22
C ALA A 550 -20.17 14.94 -4.28
N THR A 551 -19.40 15.96 -4.63
CA THR A 551 -19.74 16.91 -5.69
C THR A 551 -19.65 16.21 -7.05
N ARG A 552 -20.72 16.31 -7.84
CA ARG A 552 -20.80 15.74 -9.18
C ARG A 552 -20.96 16.85 -10.20
N ARG A 553 -20.15 16.82 -11.25
CA ARG A 553 -20.26 17.78 -12.35
C ARG A 553 -21.29 17.32 -13.36
N GLY A 554 -22.06 18.24 -13.94
CA GLY A 554 -23.13 17.91 -14.89
C GLY A 554 -22.65 17.37 -16.24
N ASP A 555 -21.37 17.55 -16.56
CA ASP A 555 -20.72 17.08 -17.79
C ASP A 555 -20.10 15.68 -17.68
N ILE A 556 -20.14 15.05 -16.50
CA ILE A 556 -19.58 13.74 -16.23
C ILE A 556 -20.68 12.79 -15.75
N THR A 557 -20.71 11.57 -16.28
CA THR A 557 -21.61 10.51 -15.80
C THR A 557 -21.01 9.82 -14.58
N TYR A 558 -21.80 9.68 -13.51
CA TYR A 558 -21.40 9.02 -12.26
C TYR A 558 -22.29 7.82 -11.92
N PRO A 559 -21.77 6.81 -11.22
CA PRO A 559 -20.35 6.64 -10.91
C PRO A 559 -19.53 6.24 -12.15
N ASN A 560 -18.23 6.52 -12.13
CA ASN A 560 -17.28 6.07 -13.17
C ASN A 560 -15.94 5.67 -12.53
N ASN A 561 -15.03 5.13 -13.35
CA ASN A 561 -13.75 4.57 -12.89
C ASN A 561 -12.63 5.60 -12.66
N GLU A 562 -12.91 6.89 -12.90
CA GLU A 562 -11.93 7.98 -12.77
C GLU A 562 -12.23 8.82 -11.54
N TRP A 563 -13.46 9.33 -11.47
CA TRP A 563 -13.94 10.19 -10.40
C TRP A 563 -14.70 9.43 -9.31
N GLY A 564 -14.91 8.12 -9.46
CA GLY A 564 -15.74 7.34 -8.56
C GLY A 564 -17.15 7.89 -8.50
N TYR A 565 -17.57 8.33 -7.30
CA TYR A 565 -18.89 8.91 -7.05
C TYR A 565 -18.89 10.45 -7.01
N GLY A 566 -17.74 11.10 -7.23
CA GLY A 566 -17.58 12.55 -7.25
C GLY A 566 -16.36 13.03 -6.46
N ALA A 567 -16.19 14.36 -6.41
CA ALA A 567 -15.16 15.00 -5.59
C ALA A 567 -15.60 15.10 -4.12
N LEU A 568 -14.67 14.90 -3.19
CA LEU A 568 -14.89 15.01 -1.75
C LEU A 568 -15.55 16.34 -1.39
N ASN A 569 -16.70 16.29 -0.70
CA ASN A 569 -17.40 17.46 -0.19
C ASN A 569 -18.03 17.14 1.16
N VAL A 570 -17.30 17.47 2.22
CA VAL A 570 -17.67 17.14 3.60
C VAL A 570 -18.91 17.91 4.03
N LEU A 571 -19.04 19.18 3.62
CA LEU A 571 -20.21 20.00 3.94
C LEU A 571 -21.48 19.37 3.39
N ASN A 572 -21.47 18.99 2.11
CA ASN A 572 -22.63 18.34 1.50
C ASN A 572 -22.88 16.95 2.10
N ALA A 573 -21.84 16.22 2.51
CA ALA A 573 -22.00 14.97 3.25
C ALA A 573 -22.80 15.18 4.56
N PHE A 574 -22.54 16.25 5.30
CA PHE A 574 -23.34 16.63 6.48
C PHE A 574 -24.75 17.12 6.13
N GLN A 575 -24.94 17.83 5.01
CA GLN A 575 -26.27 18.24 4.55
C GLN A 575 -27.17 17.03 4.24
N ILE A 576 -26.61 16.00 3.61
CA ILE A 576 -27.31 14.74 3.34
C ILE A 576 -27.71 14.04 4.64
N LEU A 577 -26.83 14.02 5.66
CA LEU A 577 -27.17 13.47 6.98
C LEU A 577 -28.32 14.24 7.66
N ARG A 578 -28.51 15.53 7.34
CA ARG A 578 -29.64 16.34 7.83
C ARG A 578 -30.95 16.12 7.06
N GLY A 579 -30.94 15.33 5.98
CA GLY A 579 -32.11 15.10 5.13
C GLY A 579 -32.43 16.24 4.17
N GLN A 580 -31.47 17.15 3.91
CA GLN A 580 -31.56 18.11 2.80
C GLN A 580 -30.98 17.42 1.56
N LEU A 581 -31.85 17.14 0.58
CA LEU A 581 -31.54 16.48 -0.69
C LEU A 581 -31.27 17.50 -1.80
#